data_AF-A0A1Z8ASM8-F1
#
_entry.id   AF-A0A1Z8ASM8-F1
#
_cell.length_a   1.000
_cell.length_b   1.000
_cell.length_c   1.000
_cell.angle_alpha   90.00
_cell.angle_beta   90.00
_cell.angle_gamma   90.00
#
_symmetry.space_group_name_H-M   'P 1'
#
loop_
_entity.id
_entity.type
_entity.pdbx_description
1 polymer ?
#
loop_
_entity_poly.entity_id
_entity_poly.type
_entity_poly.pdbx_seq_one_letter_code
_entity_poly.pdbx_strand_id
1 'polypeptide(L)'
;MIKKLLYISFLLCAVLSQAQEPTTEKKEVETKVDRDLIKIGEEVQLGISVDAELGDLIIFPEQQTMGAMEVINSYPVDSLKIADKIRLFKKYGITQFDSGDYWVPRLEILKNARRLQSDSILVSVREVVVDTTKQGMFPIKDSVEIEDRSKGSYGWMWWLLLLIPVVIAVVLLSRKREQKTYEETLQPYEWTQYRLQKLDESGYLENRNWKEYY
;
A
#
# COMPACT_ATOMS: atom_id res chain seq x y z
N MET A 1 49.04 -77.89 -9.12
CA MET A 1 47.66 -77.45 -8.79
C MET A 1 47.53 -75.93 -8.62
N ILE A 2 48.51 -75.22 -8.05
CA ILE A 2 48.49 -73.75 -7.86
C ILE A 2 48.17 -72.94 -9.13
N LYS A 3 48.74 -73.28 -10.29
CA LYS A 3 48.50 -72.52 -11.54
C LYS A 3 47.03 -72.58 -12.01
N LYS A 4 46.35 -73.72 -11.84
CA LYS A 4 44.92 -73.87 -12.18
C LYS A 4 44.03 -73.06 -11.24
N LEU A 5 44.37 -72.99 -9.95
CA LEU A 5 43.64 -72.19 -8.96
C LEU A 5 43.76 -70.67 -9.25
N LEU A 6 44.94 -70.23 -9.70
CA LEU A 6 45.20 -68.85 -10.13
C LEU A 6 44.41 -68.47 -11.38
N TYR A 7 44.32 -69.36 -12.38
CA TYR A 7 43.48 -69.12 -13.57
C TYR A 7 41.99 -69.08 -13.25
N ILE A 8 41.51 -69.90 -12.31
CA ILE A 8 40.10 -69.89 -11.86
C ILE A 8 39.80 -68.60 -11.10
N SER A 9 40.71 -68.13 -10.24
CA SER A 9 40.58 -66.84 -9.55
C SER A 9 40.60 -65.65 -10.52
N PHE A 10 41.44 -65.70 -11.55
CA PHE A 10 41.49 -64.67 -12.58
C PHE A 10 40.22 -64.67 -13.45
N LEU A 11 39.67 -65.85 -13.78
CA LEU A 11 38.41 -65.98 -14.51
C LEU A 11 37.22 -65.46 -13.69
N LEU A 12 37.20 -65.71 -12.37
CA LEU A 12 36.15 -65.23 -11.48
C LEU A 12 36.18 -63.69 -11.34
N CYS A 13 37.37 -63.09 -11.30
CA CYS A 13 37.53 -61.63 -11.20
C CYS A 13 37.14 -60.90 -12.50
N ALA A 14 37.34 -61.52 -13.66
CA ALA A 14 36.92 -60.96 -14.95
C ALA A 14 35.40 -60.93 -15.13
N VAL A 15 34.67 -61.88 -14.53
CA VAL A 15 33.20 -61.92 -14.58
C VAL A 15 32.57 -60.89 -13.63
N LEU A 16 33.18 -60.60 -12.48
CA LEU A 16 32.69 -59.55 -11.56
C LEU A 16 32.88 -58.13 -12.12
N SER A 17 33.83 -57.91 -13.02
CA SER A 17 34.13 -56.57 -13.55
C SER A 17 33.12 -56.08 -14.61
N GLN A 18 32.25 -56.96 -15.11
CA GLN A 18 31.25 -56.64 -16.14
C GLN A 18 29.85 -56.32 -15.56
N ALA A 19 29.70 -56.28 -14.24
CA ALA A 19 28.40 -56.12 -13.57
C ALA A 19 28.10 -54.68 -13.06
N GLN A 20 28.96 -53.70 -13.35
CA GLN A 20 28.72 -52.31 -12.99
C GLN A 20 28.49 -51.46 -14.24
N GLU A 21 27.30 -51.58 -14.83
CA GLU A 21 26.78 -50.48 -15.66
C GLU A 21 26.32 -49.35 -14.72
N PRO A 22 26.81 -48.12 -14.86
CA PRO A 22 26.28 -46.99 -14.12
C PRO A 22 24.88 -46.68 -14.65
N THR A 23 23.85 -47.18 -13.97
CA THR A 23 22.48 -46.73 -14.18
C THR A 23 22.40 -45.25 -13.83
N THR A 24 22.50 -44.39 -14.84
CA THR A 24 22.20 -42.97 -14.69
C THR A 24 20.69 -42.87 -14.51
N GLU A 25 20.21 -42.97 -13.27
CA GLU A 25 18.83 -42.65 -12.95
C GLU A 25 18.59 -41.20 -13.33
N LYS A 26 17.88 -41.00 -14.44
CA LYS A 26 17.47 -39.67 -14.88
C LYS A 26 16.52 -39.13 -13.82
N LYS A 27 16.99 -38.19 -12.99
CA LYS A 27 16.15 -37.50 -12.00
C LYS A 27 14.93 -36.89 -12.71
N GLU A 28 13.74 -37.25 -12.23
CA GLU A 28 12.45 -36.78 -12.76
C GLU A 28 12.16 -35.31 -12.38
N VAL A 29 12.78 -34.85 -11.29
CA VAL A 29 12.76 -33.45 -10.81
C VAL A 29 14.19 -32.93 -10.76
N GLU A 30 14.40 -31.76 -11.35
CA GLU A 30 15.67 -31.03 -11.32
C GLU A 30 15.46 -29.71 -10.61
N THR A 31 16.32 -29.40 -9.64
CA THR A 31 16.27 -28.13 -8.90
C THR A 31 17.55 -27.35 -9.17
N LYS A 32 17.42 -26.07 -9.50
CA LYS A 32 18.55 -25.20 -9.82
C LYS A 32 18.36 -23.84 -9.20
N VAL A 33 19.47 -23.24 -8.79
CA VAL A 33 19.52 -21.85 -8.34
C VAL A 33 20.44 -21.07 -9.27
N ASP A 34 20.13 -19.80 -9.48
CA ASP A 34 20.97 -18.90 -10.29
C ASP A 34 22.25 -18.48 -9.57
N ARG A 35 22.18 -18.22 -8.25
CA ARG A 35 23.31 -17.86 -7.37
C ARG A 35 23.25 -18.63 -6.05
N ASP A 36 24.39 -19.15 -5.62
CA ASP A 36 24.60 -19.80 -4.32
C ASP A 36 25.09 -18.82 -3.24
N LEU A 37 25.62 -17.66 -3.66
CA LEU A 37 26.08 -16.59 -2.79
C LEU A 37 25.37 -15.28 -3.14
N ILE A 38 24.68 -14.69 -2.16
CA ILE A 38 23.95 -13.43 -2.31
C ILE A 38 24.19 -12.48 -1.15
N LYS A 39 23.83 -11.21 -1.35
CA LYS A 39 23.81 -10.22 -0.28
C LYS A 39 22.49 -10.26 0.48
N ILE A 40 22.50 -9.74 1.71
CA ILE A 40 21.28 -9.52 2.50
C ILE A 40 20.24 -8.76 1.67
N GLY A 41 19.02 -9.29 1.60
CA GLY A 41 17.89 -8.72 0.86
C GLY A 41 17.97 -8.83 -0.66
N GLU A 42 18.97 -9.51 -1.21
CA GLU A 42 19.06 -9.80 -2.65
C GLU A 42 18.14 -10.99 -3.00
N GLU A 43 17.53 -10.94 -4.19
CA GLU A 43 16.66 -12.00 -4.70
C GLU A 43 17.49 -13.11 -5.36
N VAL A 44 17.15 -14.35 -5.02
CA VAL A 44 17.65 -15.59 -5.61
C VAL A 44 16.54 -16.27 -6.39
N GLN A 45 16.83 -16.72 -7.60
CA GLN A 45 15.86 -17.45 -8.42
C GLN A 45 16.02 -18.96 -8.23
N LEU A 46 15.07 -19.56 -7.50
CA LEU A 46 14.94 -21.00 -7.39
C LEU A 46 14.08 -21.53 -8.54
N GLY A 47 14.67 -22.34 -9.41
CA GLY A 47 14.01 -23.03 -10.49
C GLY A 47 13.79 -24.51 -10.19
N ILE A 48 12.57 -25.00 -10.40
CA ILE A 48 12.19 -26.41 -10.34
C ILE A 48 11.74 -26.83 -11.72
N SER A 49 12.35 -27.88 -12.26
CA SER A 49 11.99 -28.46 -13.56
C SER A 49 11.48 -29.88 -13.36
N VAL A 50 10.39 -30.23 -14.04
CA VAL A 50 9.77 -31.57 -13.92
C VAL A 50 9.50 -32.12 -15.32
N ASP A 51 9.92 -33.36 -15.56
CA ASP A 51 9.60 -34.08 -16.80
C ASP A 51 8.21 -34.75 -16.68
N ALA A 52 7.36 -34.52 -17.67
CA ALA A 52 5.97 -34.94 -17.72
C ALA A 52 5.58 -35.49 -19.10
N GLU A 53 4.50 -36.27 -19.14
CA GLU A 53 3.85 -36.71 -20.38
C GLU A 53 2.58 -35.91 -20.66
N LEU A 54 2.08 -36.01 -21.89
CA LEU A 54 0.84 -35.33 -22.28
C LEU A 54 -0.35 -35.88 -21.47
N GLY A 55 -0.93 -35.05 -20.60
CA GLY A 55 -2.06 -35.45 -19.73
C GLY A 55 -1.71 -35.67 -18.26
N ASP A 56 -0.42 -35.61 -17.90
CA ASP A 56 -0.01 -35.60 -16.49
C ASP A 56 -0.46 -34.31 -15.78
N LEU A 57 -1.05 -34.46 -14.60
CA LEU A 57 -1.34 -33.35 -13.69
C LEU A 57 -0.13 -33.12 -12.76
N ILE A 58 0.46 -31.93 -12.83
CA ILE A 58 1.56 -31.53 -11.94
C ILE A 58 1.14 -30.33 -11.10
N ILE A 59 1.33 -30.44 -9.79
CA ILE A 59 1.04 -29.38 -8.82
C ILE A 59 2.34 -29.02 -8.11
N PHE A 60 2.75 -27.77 -8.28
CA PHE A 60 3.89 -27.19 -7.59
C PHE A 60 3.46 -26.63 -6.23
N PRO A 61 4.35 -26.64 -5.22
CA PRO A 61 4.04 -26.12 -3.90
C PRO A 61 3.91 -24.60 -3.91
N GLU A 62 2.91 -24.06 -3.21
CA GLU A 62 2.75 -22.63 -2.99
C GLU A 62 2.87 -22.36 -1.50
N GLN A 63 3.98 -21.73 -1.11
CA GLN A 63 4.32 -21.42 0.28
C GLN A 63 4.89 -20.01 0.34
N GLN A 64 4.65 -19.31 1.44
CA GLN A 64 5.20 -17.98 1.68
C GLN A 64 6.67 -18.04 2.13
N THR A 65 7.09 -19.17 2.71
CA THR A 65 8.46 -19.39 3.18
C THR A 65 8.95 -20.77 2.77
N MET A 66 10.26 -20.87 2.55
CA MET A 66 10.95 -22.11 2.20
C MET A 66 12.07 -22.34 3.22
N GLY A 67 11.72 -22.97 4.35
CA GLY A 67 12.60 -23.06 5.51
C GLY A 67 12.73 -21.70 6.19
N ALA A 68 13.95 -21.18 6.27
CA ALA A 68 14.23 -19.86 6.84
C ALA A 68 14.20 -18.72 5.81
N MET A 69 14.08 -19.02 4.51
CA MET A 69 14.03 -18.02 3.44
C MET A 69 12.59 -17.64 3.10
N GLU A 70 12.39 -16.40 2.68
CA GLU A 70 11.10 -15.84 2.31
C GLU A 70 10.89 -15.89 0.80
N VAL A 71 9.67 -16.24 0.37
CA VAL A 71 9.26 -16.23 -1.04
C VAL A 71 8.64 -14.87 -1.35
N ILE A 72 9.34 -14.06 -2.12
CA ILE A 72 8.87 -12.73 -2.53
C ILE A 72 8.10 -12.77 -3.84
N ASN A 73 8.44 -13.71 -4.73
CA ASN A 73 7.84 -13.84 -6.05
C ASN A 73 7.54 -15.31 -6.37
N SER A 74 6.34 -15.57 -6.90
CA SER A 74 5.95 -16.87 -7.47
C SER A 74 5.64 -16.67 -8.95
N TYR A 75 6.54 -17.09 -9.82
CA TYR A 75 6.40 -16.89 -11.25
C TYR A 75 5.44 -17.93 -11.86
N PRO A 76 4.75 -17.61 -12.97
CA PRO A 76 3.89 -18.58 -13.66
C PRO A 76 4.70 -19.80 -14.12
N VAL A 77 4.02 -20.94 -14.22
CA VAL A 77 4.62 -22.17 -14.75
C VAL A 77 4.81 -22.02 -16.26
N ASP A 78 6.01 -22.32 -16.73
CA ASP A 78 6.35 -22.38 -18.15
C ASP A 78 6.47 -23.84 -18.61
N SER A 79 6.33 -24.11 -19.90
CA SER A 79 6.35 -25.45 -20.46
C SER A 79 7.12 -25.50 -21.77
N LEU A 80 7.94 -26.53 -21.94
CA LEU A 80 8.64 -26.81 -23.18
C LEU A 80 8.29 -28.21 -23.65
N LYS A 81 7.68 -28.32 -24.84
CA LYS A 81 7.27 -29.60 -25.43
C LYS A 81 8.37 -30.09 -26.40
N ILE A 82 8.85 -31.31 -26.20
CA ILE A 82 9.78 -32.01 -27.09
C ILE A 82 9.14 -33.35 -27.48
N ALA A 83 8.64 -33.44 -28.71
CA ALA A 83 7.87 -34.59 -29.20
C ALA A 83 6.69 -34.93 -28.25
N ASP A 84 6.72 -36.11 -27.63
CA ASP A 84 5.67 -36.59 -26.72
C ASP A 84 5.93 -36.25 -25.24
N LYS A 85 7.04 -35.57 -24.93
CA LYS A 85 7.41 -35.17 -23.57
C LYS A 85 7.20 -33.67 -23.36
N ILE A 86 6.73 -33.30 -22.19
CA ILE A 86 6.63 -31.92 -21.73
C ILE A 86 7.59 -31.75 -20.55
N ARG A 87 8.38 -30.69 -20.56
CA ARG A 87 9.14 -30.23 -19.40
C ARG A 87 8.48 -28.98 -18.84
N LEU A 88 8.05 -29.03 -17.59
CA LEU A 88 7.49 -27.88 -16.88
C LEU A 88 8.57 -27.20 -16.05
N PHE A 89 8.53 -25.87 -15.99
CA PHE A 89 9.44 -25.04 -15.22
C PHE A 89 8.63 -24.14 -14.28
N LYS A 90 8.93 -24.21 -12.99
CA LYS A 90 8.40 -23.30 -11.98
C LYS A 90 9.56 -22.52 -11.38
N LYS A 91 9.41 -21.20 -11.26
CA LYS A 91 10.41 -20.33 -10.64
C LYS A 91 9.83 -19.64 -9.41
N TYR A 92 10.67 -19.48 -8.40
CA TYR A 92 10.40 -18.72 -7.19
C TYR A 92 11.52 -17.71 -6.98
N GLY A 93 11.14 -16.48 -6.66
CA GLY A 93 12.06 -15.48 -6.12
C GLY A 93 12.09 -15.61 -4.62
N ILE A 94 13.24 -15.97 -4.06
CA ILE A 94 13.44 -16.14 -2.63
C ILE A 94 14.52 -15.18 -2.12
N THR A 95 14.38 -14.72 -0.88
CA THR A 95 15.37 -13.82 -0.26
C THR A 95 15.49 -14.07 1.23
N GLN A 96 16.48 -13.43 1.84
CA GLN A 96 16.68 -13.43 3.28
C GLN A 96 17.31 -12.12 3.74
N PHE A 97 16.84 -11.62 4.89
CA PHE A 97 17.23 -10.32 5.44
C PHE A 97 18.32 -10.40 6.53
N ASP A 98 18.76 -11.60 6.86
CA ASP A 98 19.84 -11.87 7.80
C ASP A 98 21.02 -12.56 7.11
N SER A 99 22.24 -12.30 7.59
CA SER A 99 23.43 -13.02 7.12
C SER A 99 23.49 -14.43 7.69
N GLY A 100 23.87 -15.40 6.87
CA GLY A 100 24.01 -16.79 7.29
C GLY A 100 24.01 -17.76 6.13
N ASP A 101 24.14 -19.04 6.43
CA ASP A 101 24.03 -20.11 5.45
C ASP A 101 22.67 -20.80 5.65
N TYR A 102 21.83 -20.76 4.63
CA TYR A 102 20.45 -21.23 4.72
C TYR A 102 20.22 -22.37 3.75
N TRP A 103 19.61 -23.44 4.25
CA TRP A 103 19.16 -24.55 3.42
C TRP A 103 17.73 -24.32 2.98
N VAL A 104 17.53 -24.28 1.67
CA VAL A 104 16.21 -24.44 1.07
C VAL A 104 15.81 -25.91 1.24
N PRO A 105 14.72 -26.20 1.97
CA PRO A 105 14.29 -27.58 2.20
C PRO A 105 13.80 -28.23 0.92
N ARG A 106 13.72 -29.56 0.92
CA ARG A 106 13.11 -30.30 -0.18
C ARG A 106 11.62 -29.97 -0.25
N LEU A 107 11.17 -29.57 -1.43
CA LEU A 107 9.80 -29.17 -1.70
C LEU A 107 9.04 -30.34 -2.33
N GLU A 108 7.81 -30.56 -1.87
CA GLU A 108 6.96 -31.63 -2.38
C GLU A 108 6.21 -31.18 -3.63
N ILE A 109 6.29 -31.98 -4.69
CA ILE A 109 5.64 -31.75 -5.98
C ILE A 109 4.73 -32.95 -6.24
N LEU A 110 3.45 -32.70 -6.51
CA LEU A 110 2.52 -33.77 -6.81
C LEU A 110 2.47 -34.01 -8.32
N LYS A 111 2.76 -35.23 -8.75
CA LYS A 111 2.57 -35.69 -10.13
C LYS A 111 1.50 -36.78 -10.14
N ASN A 112 0.31 -36.44 -10.62
CA ASN A 112 -0.90 -37.25 -10.51
C ASN A 112 -1.18 -37.62 -9.04
N ALA A 113 -0.95 -38.88 -8.65
CA ALA A 113 -1.08 -39.37 -7.28
C ALA A 113 0.27 -39.65 -6.58
N ARG A 114 1.39 -39.38 -7.26
CA ARG A 114 2.74 -39.62 -6.72
C ARG A 114 3.34 -38.32 -6.19
N ARG A 115 4.05 -38.44 -5.07
CA ARG A 115 4.79 -37.34 -4.43
C ARG A 115 6.23 -37.41 -4.89
N LEU A 116 6.67 -36.37 -5.58
CA LEU A 116 8.06 -36.14 -5.94
C LEU A 116 8.65 -35.08 -5.01
N GLN A 117 9.97 -35.08 -4.86
CA GLN A 117 10.67 -34.13 -4.02
C GLN A 117 11.74 -33.39 -4.82
N SER A 118 11.87 -32.09 -4.57
CA SER A 118 13.00 -31.31 -5.05
C SER A 118 14.27 -31.65 -4.28
N ASP A 119 15.41 -31.22 -4.82
CA ASP A 119 16.67 -31.27 -4.07
C ASP A 119 16.70 -30.14 -3.03
N SER A 120 17.50 -30.33 -1.98
CA SER A 120 17.79 -29.27 -1.00
C SER A 120 19.06 -28.54 -1.42
N ILE A 121 19.04 -27.21 -1.35
CA ILE A 121 20.13 -26.35 -1.82
C ILE A 121 20.57 -25.42 -0.70
N LEU A 122 21.87 -25.20 -0.60
CA LEU A 122 22.47 -24.23 0.30
C LEU A 122 22.59 -22.87 -0.39
N VAL A 123 22.09 -21.83 0.25
CA VAL A 123 22.23 -20.43 -0.17
C VAL A 123 22.96 -19.68 0.94
N SER A 124 24.09 -19.08 0.59
CA SER A 124 24.94 -18.30 1.48
C SER A 124 24.58 -16.82 1.36
N VAL A 125 24.13 -16.21 2.45
CA VAL A 125 23.78 -14.80 2.52
C VAL A 125 24.89 -14.06 3.26
N ARG A 126 25.41 -13.00 2.64
CA ARG A 126 26.52 -12.20 3.18
C ARG A 126 26.14 -10.74 3.32
N GLU A 127 26.79 -10.08 4.25
CA GLU A 127 26.61 -8.65 4.46
C GLU A 127 27.13 -7.84 3.26
N VAL A 128 26.52 -6.68 3.05
CA VAL A 128 27.03 -5.69 2.11
C VAL A 128 28.20 -4.98 2.78
N VAL A 129 29.41 -5.11 2.22
CA VAL A 129 30.58 -4.39 2.74
C VAL A 129 30.35 -2.88 2.57
N VAL A 130 30.10 -2.20 3.69
CA VAL A 130 30.03 -0.75 3.76
C VAL A 130 31.39 -0.20 4.20
N ASP A 131 31.99 0.67 3.39
CA ASP A 131 33.25 1.33 3.72
C ASP A 131 32.98 2.49 4.69
N THR A 132 32.86 2.13 5.97
CA THR A 132 32.65 3.08 7.07
C THR A 132 33.92 3.87 7.41
N THR A 133 35.06 3.58 6.76
CA THR A 133 36.32 4.33 6.93
C THR A 133 36.36 5.56 6.02
N LYS A 134 35.74 5.49 4.84
CA LYS A 134 35.58 6.65 3.94
C LYS A 134 34.51 7.62 4.40
N GLN A 135 33.46 7.14 5.06
CA GLN A 135 32.37 7.99 5.54
C GLN A 135 32.68 8.44 6.97
N GLY A 136 33.09 9.69 7.13
CA GLY A 136 33.34 10.27 8.45
C GLY A 136 32.10 10.24 9.34
N MET A 137 32.28 9.89 10.62
CA MET A 137 31.24 10.02 11.63
C MET A 137 30.92 11.51 11.82
N PHE A 138 29.69 11.91 11.52
CA PHE A 138 29.21 13.25 11.86
C PHE A 138 28.71 13.26 13.31
N PRO A 139 28.84 14.39 14.03
CA PRO A 139 28.21 14.53 15.33
C PRO A 139 26.70 14.31 15.21
N ILE A 140 26.11 13.77 16.28
CA ILE A 140 24.65 13.67 16.42
C ILE A 140 24.08 15.07 16.21
N LYS A 141 23.18 15.23 15.25
CA LYS A 141 22.51 16.52 15.03
C LYS A 141 21.71 16.87 16.27
N ASP A 142 21.92 18.07 16.78
CA ASP A 142 21.09 18.59 17.86
C ASP A 142 19.61 18.62 17.43
N SER A 143 18.72 18.41 18.40
CA SER A 143 17.29 18.60 18.19
C SER A 143 17.04 20.04 17.74
N VAL A 144 16.49 20.22 16.55
CA VAL A 144 16.06 21.53 16.07
C VAL A 144 14.87 21.97 16.93
N GLU A 145 15.08 22.99 17.75
CA GLU A 145 14.02 23.62 18.52
C GLU A 145 13.08 24.33 17.51
N ILE A 146 11.92 23.72 17.27
CA ILE A 146 10.90 24.32 16.41
C ILE A 146 10.34 25.51 17.18
N GLU A 147 10.55 26.73 16.69
CA GLU A 147 9.92 27.92 17.26
C GLU A 147 8.41 27.69 17.36
N ASP A 148 7.90 27.76 18.59
CA ASP A 148 6.50 27.63 18.93
C ASP A 148 5.69 28.70 18.19
N ARG A 149 5.14 28.34 17.01
CA ARG A 149 4.19 29.18 16.27
C ARG A 149 2.82 29.28 16.96
N SER A 150 2.71 28.77 18.19
CA SER A 150 1.50 28.76 19.01
C SER A 150 1.23 30.08 19.75
N LYS A 151 2.14 31.06 19.67
CA LYS A 151 1.89 32.41 20.21
C LYS A 151 0.82 33.11 19.36
N GLY A 152 -0.44 32.88 19.71
CA GLY A 152 -1.60 33.51 19.07
C GLY A 152 -1.46 35.03 19.08
N SER A 153 -1.46 35.64 17.90
CA SER A 153 -1.43 37.10 17.77
C SER A 153 -2.80 37.66 18.14
N TYR A 154 -2.90 38.36 19.28
CA TYR A 154 -4.12 39.05 19.72
C TYR A 154 -4.40 40.35 18.95
N GLY A 155 -3.69 40.60 17.84
CA GLY A 155 -3.85 41.82 17.02
C GLY A 155 -5.26 41.99 16.43
N TRP A 156 -6.02 40.90 16.25
CA TRP A 156 -7.39 40.94 15.75
C TRP A 156 -8.37 41.62 16.72
N MET A 157 -8.01 41.74 18.01
CA MET A 157 -8.88 42.33 19.04
C MET A 157 -9.07 43.84 18.85
N TRP A 158 -8.15 44.53 18.14
CA TRP A 158 -8.31 45.93 17.77
C TRP A 158 -9.46 46.18 16.78
N TRP A 159 -9.84 45.17 15.99
CA TRP A 159 -10.96 45.28 15.05
C TRP A 159 -12.31 45.32 15.78
N LEU A 160 -12.41 44.67 16.95
CA LEU A 160 -13.60 44.76 17.82
C LEU A 160 -13.83 46.19 18.33
N LEU A 161 -12.76 46.93 18.65
CA LEU A 161 -12.84 48.34 19.07
C LEU A 161 -13.39 49.24 17.95
N LEU A 162 -13.02 48.98 16.70
CA LEU A 162 -13.55 49.71 15.54
C LEU A 162 -15.03 49.40 15.24
N LEU A 163 -15.56 48.28 15.72
CA LEU A 163 -16.96 47.89 15.52
C LEU A 163 -17.92 48.71 16.42
N ILE A 164 -17.46 49.16 17.59
CA ILE A 164 -18.25 49.92 18.56
C ILE A 164 -18.92 51.18 17.96
N PRO A 165 -18.21 52.10 17.28
CA PRO A 165 -18.86 53.28 16.69
C PRO A 165 -19.85 52.94 15.58
N VAL A 166 -19.64 51.84 14.85
CA VAL A 166 -20.57 51.38 13.80
C VAL A 166 -21.91 50.96 14.42
N VAL A 167 -21.87 50.19 15.51
CA VAL A 167 -23.08 49.77 16.24
C VAL A 167 -23.83 50.99 16.79
N ILE A 168 -23.10 51.95 17.39
CA ILE A 168 -23.71 53.18 17.92
C ILE A 168 -24.39 53.98 16.79
N ALA A 169 -23.73 54.14 15.65
CA ALA A 169 -24.28 54.86 14.50
C ALA A 169 -25.58 54.21 13.98
N VAL A 170 -25.60 52.87 13.85
CA VAL A 170 -26.79 52.13 13.42
C VAL A 170 -27.96 52.32 14.39
N VAL A 171 -27.71 52.21 15.70
CA VAL A 171 -28.76 52.41 16.72
C VAL A 171 -29.35 53.82 16.68
N LEU A 172 -28.51 54.85 16.55
CA LEU A 172 -28.97 56.24 16.48
C LEU A 172 -29.78 56.53 15.21
N LEU A 173 -29.37 55.97 14.06
CA LEU A 173 -30.10 56.13 12.80
C LEU A 173 -31.44 55.40 12.83
N SER A 174 -31.51 54.21 13.42
CA SER A 174 -32.76 53.46 13.59
C SER A 174 -33.76 54.18 14.50
N ARG A 175 -33.31 54.74 15.63
CA ARG A 175 -34.19 55.52 16.53
C ARG A 175 -34.79 56.76 15.87
N LYS A 176 -34.10 57.37 14.90
CA LYS A 176 -34.65 58.52 14.14
C LYS A 176 -35.72 58.12 13.13
N ARG A 177 -35.75 56.86 12.68
CA ARG A 177 -36.71 56.39 11.67
C ARG A 177 -38.07 56.00 12.24
N GLU A 178 -38.16 55.74 13.54
CA GLU A 178 -39.41 55.33 14.21
C GLU A 178 -40.36 56.49 14.50
N GLN A 179 -39.96 57.75 14.31
CA GLN A 179 -40.79 58.93 14.49
C GLN A 179 -41.52 59.34 13.20
N LYS A 180 -42.11 58.40 12.46
CA LYS A 180 -43.05 58.75 11.38
C LYS A 180 -44.43 58.93 11.98
N THR A 181 -45.06 60.09 11.76
CA THR A 181 -46.41 60.39 12.27
C THR A 181 -47.40 59.38 11.68
N TYR A 182 -48.33 58.84 12.49
CA TYR A 182 -49.33 57.84 12.09
C TYR A 182 -50.02 58.17 10.75
N GLU A 183 -50.32 59.45 10.53
CA GLU A 183 -50.93 59.97 9.30
C GLU A 183 -50.10 59.69 8.03
N GLU A 184 -48.76 59.68 8.11
CA GLU A 184 -47.85 59.43 6.97
C GLU A 184 -47.71 57.94 6.63
N THR A 185 -48.21 57.05 7.51
CA THR A 185 -48.13 55.60 7.33
C THR A 185 -49.44 54.97 6.82
N LEU A 186 -50.53 55.75 6.77
CA LEU A 186 -51.84 55.29 6.32
C LEU A 186 -51.91 55.12 4.80
N GLN A 187 -52.68 54.12 4.35
CA GLN A 187 -52.99 53.97 2.92
C GLN A 187 -53.89 55.12 2.44
N PRO A 188 -53.89 55.48 1.13
CA PRO A 188 -54.63 56.65 0.63
C PRO A 188 -56.11 56.67 1.00
N TYR A 189 -56.77 55.50 1.01
CA TYR A 189 -58.17 55.39 1.40
C TYR A 189 -58.39 55.68 2.89
N GLU A 190 -57.62 55.04 3.76
CA GLU A 190 -57.70 55.21 5.23
C GLU A 190 -57.33 56.64 5.65
N TRP A 191 -56.31 57.21 5.01
CA TRP A 191 -55.94 58.61 5.19
C TRP A 191 -57.09 59.55 4.85
N THR A 192 -57.82 59.28 3.76
CA THR A 192 -58.97 60.09 3.36
C THR A 192 -60.10 59.98 4.38
N GLN A 193 -60.43 58.77 4.84
CA GLN A 193 -61.44 58.55 5.88
C GLN A 193 -61.08 59.25 7.19
N TYR A 194 -59.83 59.09 7.65
CA TYR A 194 -59.32 59.73 8.86
C TYR A 194 -59.36 61.27 8.76
N ARG A 195 -58.93 61.83 7.62
CA ARG A 195 -58.99 63.27 7.40
C ARG A 195 -60.43 63.77 7.33
N LEU A 196 -61.34 63.05 6.69
CA LEU A 196 -62.77 63.38 6.62
C LEU A 196 -63.40 63.40 8.01
N GLN A 197 -63.12 62.38 8.84
CA GLN A 197 -63.60 62.35 10.23
C GLN A 197 -63.08 63.55 11.01
N LYS A 198 -61.78 63.85 10.91
CA LYS A 198 -61.16 64.99 11.58
C LYS A 198 -61.73 66.33 11.09
N LEU A 199 -62.11 66.41 9.81
CA LEU A 199 -62.77 67.58 9.23
C LEU A 199 -64.20 67.74 9.77
N ASP A 200 -64.94 66.66 9.95
CA ASP A 200 -66.28 66.68 10.53
C ASP A 200 -66.25 67.10 12.01
N GLU A 201 -65.33 66.54 12.80
CA GLU A 201 -65.13 66.87 14.22
C GLU A 201 -64.72 68.32 14.46
N SER A 202 -64.11 69.00 13.47
CA SER A 202 -63.65 70.38 13.61
C SER A 202 -64.77 71.42 13.69
N GLY A 203 -66.01 71.07 13.31
CA GLY A 203 -67.17 71.95 13.39
C GLY A 203 -67.15 73.17 12.48
N TYR A 204 -66.33 73.19 11.41
CA TYR A 204 -66.21 74.34 10.50
C TYR A 204 -67.53 74.71 9.80
N LEU A 205 -68.39 73.72 9.51
CA LEU A 205 -69.72 73.93 8.93
C LEU A 205 -70.65 74.68 9.88
N GLU A 206 -70.65 74.32 11.17
CA GLU A 206 -71.55 74.92 12.18
C GLU A 206 -71.15 76.37 12.46
N ASN A 207 -69.85 76.66 12.45
CA ASN A 207 -69.30 78.00 12.64
C ASN A 207 -69.36 78.88 11.37
N ARG A 208 -69.97 78.40 10.27
CA ARG A 208 -70.07 79.08 8.96
C ARG A 208 -68.73 79.48 8.33
N ASN A 209 -67.65 78.76 8.66
CA ASN A 209 -66.32 78.96 8.09
C ASN A 209 -66.14 78.09 6.84
N TRP A 210 -66.75 78.54 5.73
CA TRP A 210 -66.82 77.76 4.49
C TRP A 210 -65.47 77.62 3.76
N LYS A 211 -64.53 78.54 4.01
CA LYS A 211 -63.24 78.57 3.30
C LYS A 211 -62.28 77.50 3.83
N GLU A 212 -62.31 77.22 5.13
CA GLU A 212 -61.48 76.20 5.76
C GLU A 212 -62.04 74.79 5.56
N TYR A 213 -63.33 74.66 5.23
CA TYR A 213 -63.98 73.39 4.96
C TYR A 213 -63.72 72.84 3.54
N TYR A 214 -63.61 73.73 2.54
CA TYR A 214 -63.33 73.38 1.13
C TYR A 214 -61.83 73.43 0.81
#